data_AF-A0A0M2XUX4-F1
#
_entry.id   AF-A0A0M2XUX4-F1
#
_cell.length_a   1.000
_cell.length_b   1.000
_cell.length_c   1.000
_cell.angle_alpha   90.00
_cell.angle_beta   90.00
_cell.angle_gamma   90.00
#
_symmetry.space_group_name_H-M   'P 1'
#
loop_
_entity.id
_entity.type
_entity.pdbx_description
1 polymer ?
#
loop_
_entity_poly.entity_id
_entity_poly.type
_entity_poly.pdbx_seq_one_letter_code
_entity_poly.pdbx_strand_id
1 'polypeptide(L)'
;MHAKPEQRKTSIVPTLYNVLVGTIGVFAILTVCFYHNDLDVDGNLTVGFPWIFFRKGSGYSLDLNKQVGYHEFEPLKLIGNILFSATLALMIFWIYRATIRKR
;
A
#
# COMPACT_ATOMS: atom_id res chain seq x y z
N MET A 1 24.79 -10.16 -47.20
CA MET A 1 24.64 -9.17 -46.11
C MET A 1 23.85 -9.82 -44.98
N HIS A 2 24.51 -10.25 -43.90
CA HIS A 2 23.81 -10.72 -42.69
C HIS A 2 23.31 -9.50 -41.91
N ALA A 3 22.00 -9.29 -41.89
CA ALA A 3 21.38 -8.29 -41.02
C ALA A 3 21.64 -8.68 -39.56
N LYS A 4 22.31 -7.80 -38.81
CA LYS A 4 22.45 -7.92 -37.35
C LYS A 4 21.06 -7.91 -36.72
N PRO A 5 20.76 -8.78 -35.73
CA PRO A 5 19.50 -8.69 -35.02
C PRO A 5 19.48 -7.36 -34.25
N GLU A 6 18.51 -6.51 -34.55
CA GLU A 6 18.25 -5.30 -33.80
C GLU A 6 18.01 -5.66 -32.34
N GLN A 7 18.97 -5.28 -31.48
CA GLN A 7 18.84 -5.33 -30.04
C GLN A 7 17.69 -4.40 -29.64
N ARG A 8 16.49 -4.96 -29.46
CA ARG A 8 15.32 -4.28 -28.92
C ARG A 8 15.68 -3.76 -27.52
N LYS A 9 16.14 -2.50 -27.43
CA LYS A 9 16.37 -1.80 -26.16
C LYS A 9 15.04 -1.72 -25.43
N THR A 10 14.80 -2.65 -24.50
CA THR A 10 13.69 -2.53 -23.56
C THR A 10 13.95 -1.30 -22.70
N SER A 11 13.24 -0.21 -22.99
CA SER A 11 13.31 1.01 -22.18
C SER A 11 12.84 0.68 -20.76
N ILE A 12 13.73 0.86 -19.78
CA ILE A 12 13.49 0.56 -18.36
C ILE A 12 12.47 1.55 -17.77
N VAL A 13 12.47 2.78 -18.27
CA VAL A 13 11.64 3.90 -17.81
C VAL A 13 10.13 3.60 -17.80
N PRO A 14 9.49 3.15 -18.91
CA PRO A 14 8.06 2.85 -18.91
C PRO A 14 7.70 1.67 -17.99
N THR A 15 8.63 0.73 -17.79
CA THR A 15 8.42 -0.40 -16.88
C THR A 15 8.40 0.08 -15.42
N LEU A 16 9.35 0.93 -15.05
CA LEU A 16 9.42 1.51 -13.71
C LEU A 16 8.20 2.38 -13.41
N TYR A 17 7.76 3.19 -14.37
CA TYR A 17 6.55 4.00 -14.25
C TYR A 17 5.30 3.14 -13.97
N ASN A 18 5.12 2.05 -14.71
CA ASN A 18 3.99 1.14 -14.50
C ASN A 18 4.02 0.46 -13.12
N VAL A 19 5.20 0.11 -12.62
CA VAL A 19 5.36 -0.45 -11.27
C VAL A 19 5.02 0.58 -10.20
N LEU A 20 5.44 1.83 -10.37
CA LEU A 20 5.10 2.93 -9.44
C LEU A 20 3.60 3.19 -9.40
N VAL A 21 2.96 3.33 -10.56
CA VAL A 21 1.50 3.52 -10.66
C VAL A 21 0.76 2.32 -10.06
N GLY A 22 1.21 1.09 -10.36
CA GLY A 22 0.65 -0.12 -9.78
C GLY A 22 0.80 -0.17 -8.26
N THR A 23 1.95 0.25 -7.73
CA THR A 23 2.20 0.32 -6.28
C THR A 23 1.25 1.28 -5.60
N ILE A 24 1.08 2.49 -6.15
CA ILE A 24 0.16 3.50 -5.61
C ILE A 24 -1.28 2.99 -5.65
N GLY A 25 -1.70 2.38 -6.77
CA GLY A 25 -3.03 1.81 -6.92
C GLY A 25 -3.31 0.70 -5.90
N VAL A 26 -2.39 -0.26 -5.78
CA VAL A 26 -2.48 -1.34 -4.79
C VAL A 26 -2.53 -0.78 -3.37
N PHE A 27 -1.65 0.18 -3.06
CA PHE A 27 -1.59 0.78 -1.74
C PHE A 27 -2.90 1.49 -1.38
N ALA A 28 -3.46 2.27 -2.30
CA ALA A 28 -4.72 2.97 -2.10
C ALA A 28 -5.88 2.01 -1.91
N ILE A 29 -6.00 0.99 -2.78
CA ILE A 29 -7.06 -0.03 -2.68
C ILE A 29 -7.01 -0.74 -1.33
N LEU A 30 -5.83 -1.23 -0.95
CA LEU A 30 -5.68 -1.94 0.32
C LEU A 30 -5.89 -1.01 1.52
N THR A 31 -5.43 0.25 1.47
CA THR A 31 -5.71 1.23 2.52
C THR A 31 -7.20 1.40 2.73
N VAL A 32 -7.98 1.51 1.65
CA VAL A 32 -9.43 1.65 1.70
C VAL A 32 -10.10 0.37 2.21
N CYS A 33 -9.68 -0.80 1.71
CA CYS A 33 -10.26 -2.08 2.13
C CYS A 33 -10.03 -2.39 3.61
N PHE A 34 -8.92 -1.94 4.19
CA PHE A 34 -8.55 -2.17 5.59
C PHE A 34 -8.77 -0.95 6.49
N TYR A 35 -9.36 0.12 5.96
CA TYR A 35 -9.75 1.28 6.74
C TYR A 35 -10.87 0.89 7.71
N HIS A 36 -10.65 1.12 9.01
CA HIS A 36 -11.69 0.94 10.03
C HIS A 36 -11.94 2.26 10.74
N ASN A 37 -13.21 2.64 10.82
CA ASN A 37 -13.64 3.89 11.42
C ASN A 37 -14.85 3.65 12.32
N ASP A 38 -14.56 3.31 13.57
CA ASP A 38 -15.54 3.09 14.63
C ASP A 38 -15.68 4.36 15.50
N LEU A 39 -15.53 5.54 14.91
CA LEU A 39 -15.56 6.82 15.62
C LEU A 39 -16.87 7.07 16.38
N ASP A 40 -18.01 6.59 15.87
CA ASP A 40 -19.32 6.84 16.47
C ASP A 40 -19.62 5.97 17.71
N VAL A 41 -18.89 4.87 17.91
CA VAL A 41 -19.17 3.90 18.98
C VAL A 41 -18.02 3.85 19.99
N ASP A 42 -16.79 3.66 19.50
CA ASP A 42 -15.57 3.50 20.32
C ASP A 42 -14.58 4.66 20.12
N GLY A 43 -14.93 5.63 19.27
CA GLY A 43 -14.04 6.71 18.93
C GLY A 43 -12.78 6.23 18.22
N ASN A 44 -12.72 5.02 17.65
CA ASN A 44 -11.47 4.42 17.17
C ASN A 44 -11.37 4.42 15.63
N LEU A 45 -10.34 5.07 15.12
CA LEU A 45 -9.98 5.14 13.71
C LEU A 45 -8.64 4.43 13.53
N THR A 46 -8.58 3.43 12.66
CA THR A 46 -7.32 2.75 12.31
C THR A 46 -7.13 2.73 10.79
N VAL A 47 -5.88 2.93 10.37
CA VAL A 47 -5.49 2.93 8.96
C VAL A 47 -4.18 2.16 8.79
N GLY A 48 -4.17 1.21 7.87
CA GLY A 48 -2.98 0.50 7.42
C GLY A 48 -3.19 -0.98 7.12
N PHE A 49 -2.23 -1.57 6.40
CA PHE A 49 -2.20 -2.98 6.00
C PHE A 49 -0.78 -3.38 5.55
N PRO A 50 -0.26 -4.57 5.87
CA PRO A 50 -0.71 -5.41 6.98
C PRO A 50 -0.40 -4.77 8.35
N TRP A 51 0.35 -3.66 8.37
CA TRP A 51 0.68 -2.93 9.60
C TRP A 51 -0.14 -1.65 9.72
N ILE A 52 -0.79 -1.44 10.86
CA ILE A 52 -1.50 -0.20 11.18
C ILE A 52 -0.45 0.89 11.39
N PHE A 53 -0.40 1.87 10.49
CA PHE A 53 0.55 2.97 10.58
C PHE A 53 -0.07 4.23 11.17
N PHE A 54 -1.39 4.26 11.31
CA PHE A 54 -2.10 5.38 11.88
C PHE A 54 -3.27 4.88 12.71
N ARG A 55 -3.36 5.43 13.93
CA ARG A 55 -4.50 5.21 14.80
C ARG A 55 -4.88 6.52 15.48
N LYS A 56 -6.16 6.77 15.59
CA LYS A 56 -6.70 7.92 16.33
C LYS A 56 -7.88 7.44 17.12
N GLY A 57 -8.02 7.90 18.35
CA GLY A 57 -9.32 7.79 18.97
C GLY A 57 -9.53 8.59 20.22
N SER A 58 -10.68 8.38 20.85
CA SER A 58 -11.07 9.06 22.09
C SER A 58 -11.79 8.13 23.03
N GLY A 59 -11.42 8.14 24.31
CA GLY A 59 -12.05 7.36 25.36
C GLY A 59 -12.03 8.08 26.71
N TYR A 60 -12.82 7.58 27.66
CA TYR A 60 -12.80 8.09 29.03
C TYR A 60 -11.67 7.41 29.82
N SER A 61 -10.75 8.18 30.38
CA SER A 61 -9.70 7.64 31.26
C SER A 61 -10.16 7.71 32.70
N LEU A 62 -10.23 6.55 33.36
CA LEU A 62 -10.58 6.43 34.78
C LEU A 62 -9.51 7.08 35.68
N ASP A 63 -8.23 6.96 35.33
CA ASP A 63 -7.12 7.54 36.11
C ASP A 63 -7.13 9.08 36.09
N LEU A 64 -7.49 9.67 34.95
CA LEU A 64 -7.49 11.12 34.78
C LEU A 64 -8.88 11.75 34.99
N ASN A 65 -9.90 10.92 35.24
CA ASN A 65 -11.32 11.28 35.36
C ASN A 65 -11.81 12.24 34.26
N LYS A 66 -11.30 12.06 33.03
CA LYS A 66 -11.55 12.95 31.89
C LYS A 66 -11.53 12.21 30.56
N GLN A 67 -12.19 12.79 29.56
CA GLN A 67 -12.12 12.31 28.19
C GLN A 67 -10.75 12.64 27.59
N VAL A 68 -10.08 11.64 27.03
CA VAL A 68 -8.75 11.77 26.45
C VAL A 68 -8.75 11.19 25.05
N GLY A 69 -8.14 11.94 24.14
CA GLY A 69 -7.84 11.49 22.79
C GLY A 69 -6.43 10.91 22.69
N TYR A 70 -6.23 9.96 21.79
CA TYR A 70 -4.92 9.48 21.39
C TYR A 70 -4.74 9.59 19.87
N HIS A 71 -3.50 9.78 19.46
CA HIS A 71 -3.10 9.91 18.07
C HIS A 71 -1.72 9.28 17.90
N GLU A 72 -1.66 8.21 17.13
CA GLU A 72 -0.46 7.41 16.93
C GLU A 72 -0.17 7.33 15.44
N PHE A 73 1.03 7.75 15.06
CA PHE A 73 1.52 7.63 13.70
C PHE A 73 2.88 6.93 13.72
N GLU A 74 3.00 5.87 12.92
CA GLU A 74 4.19 5.02 12.87
C GLU A 74 4.77 5.02 11.45
N PRO A 75 5.72 5.93 11.14
CA PRO A 75 6.27 6.10 9.81
C PRO A 75 6.92 4.83 9.25
N LEU A 76 7.54 4.02 10.11
CA LEU A 76 8.19 2.77 9.70
C LEU A 76 7.17 1.75 9.18
N LYS A 77 5.98 1.69 9.80
CA LYS A 77 4.88 0.84 9.33
C LYS A 77 4.32 1.34 8.00
N LEU A 78 4.22 2.65 7.81
CA LEU A 78 3.84 3.22 6.51
C LEU A 78 4.83 2.83 5.40
N ILE A 79 6.13 2.95 5.65
CA ILE A 79 7.16 2.52 4.70
C ILE A 79 7.04 1.02 4.41
N GLY A 80 6.83 0.20 5.44
CA GLY A 80 6.59 -1.23 5.30
C GLY A 80 5.39 -1.55 4.39
N ASN A 81 4.29 -0.83 4.54
CA ASN A 81 3.09 -1.00 3.71
C ASN A 81 3.30 -0.58 2.26
N ILE A 82 4.09 0.48 2.01
CA ILE A 82 4.48 0.91 0.66
C ILE A 82 5.33 -0.19 0.00
N LEU A 83 6.33 -0.73 0.71
CA LEU A 83 7.16 -1.83 0.22
C LEU A 83 6.35 -3.09 -0.06
N PHE A 84 5.42 -3.44 0.84
CA PHE A 84 4.51 -4.56 0.67
C PHE A 84 3.65 -4.39 -0.59
N SER A 85 3.11 -3.17 -0.80
CA SER A 85 2.31 -2.84 -1.99
C SER A 85 3.12 -2.92 -3.27
N ALA A 86 4.40 -2.51 -3.24
CA ALA A 86 5.30 -2.61 -4.38
C ALA A 86 5.58 -4.08 -4.74
N THR A 87 5.84 -4.92 -3.74
CA THR A 87 6.00 -6.37 -3.93
C THR A 87 4.74 -6.99 -4.52
N LEU A 88 3.56 -6.62 -4.03
CA LEU A 88 2.29 -7.14 -4.55
C LEU A 88 2.03 -6.66 -6.00
N ALA A 89 2.29 -5.39 -6.29
CA ALA A 89 2.18 -4.84 -7.65
C ALA A 89 3.12 -5.55 -8.64
N LEU A 90 4.36 -5.83 -8.22
CA LEU A 90 5.30 -6.64 -9.01
C LEU A 90 4.76 -8.06 -9.22
N MET A 91 4.26 -8.71 -8.17
CA MET A 91 3.70 -10.07 -8.28
C MET A 91 2.53 -10.12 -9.27
N ILE A 92 1.61 -9.15 -9.19
CA ILE A 92 0.48 -9.02 -10.14
C ILE A 92 1.01 -8.83 -11.57
N PHE A 93 2.00 -7.96 -11.76
CA PHE A 93 2.61 -7.74 -13.08
C PHE A 93 3.25 -9.01 -13.65
N TRP A 94 3.96 -9.78 -12.82
CA TRP A 94 4.57 -11.05 -13.23
C TRP A 94 3.52 -12.10 -13.59
N ILE A 95 2.46 -12.24 -12.80
CA ILE A 95 1.33 -13.15 -13.08
C ILE A 95 0.64 -12.76 -14.38
N TYR A 96 0.31 -11.48 -14.56
CA TYR A 96 -0.28 -10.95 -15.79
C TYR A 96 0.57 -11.31 -17.01
N ARG A 97 1.89 -11.06 -16.93
CA ARG A 97 2.82 -11.39 -18.01
C ARG A 97 2.89 -12.90 -18.27
N ALA A 98 2.92 -13.73 -17.23
CA ALA A 98 3.02 -15.19 -17.38
C ALA A 98 1.75 -15.80 -18.00
N THR A 99 0.58 -15.31 -17.61
CA THR A 99 -0.71 -15.86 -18.03
C THR A 99 -1.17 -15.34 -19.39
N ILE A 100 -1.04 -14.04 -19.64
CA ILE A 100 -1.57 -13.41 -20.86
C ILE A 100 -0.58 -13.46 -22.02
N ARG A 101 0.74 -13.37 -21.76
CA ARG A 101 1.75 -13.41 -22.84
C ARG A 101 2.00 -14.82 -23.38
N LYS A 102 1.46 -15.85 -22.72
CA LYS A 102 1.50 -17.25 -23.19
C LYS A 102 0.25 -17.64 -24.01
N ARG A 103 -0.77 -16.78 -24.05
CA ARG A 103 -1.87 -16.87 -25.03
C ARG A 103 -1.56 -15.97 -26.22
#